data_AF-A0A097R3K0-F1
#
_entry.id   AF-A0A097R3K0-F1
#
_cell.length_a   1.000
_cell.length_b   1.000
_cell.length_c   1.000
_cell.angle_alpha   90.00
_cell.angle_beta   90.00
_cell.angle_gamma   90.00
#
_symmetry.space_group_name_H-M   'P 1'
#
loop_
_entity.id
_entity.type
_entity.pdbx_description
1 polymer ?
#
loop_
_entity_poly.entity_id
_entity_poly.type
_entity_poly.pdbx_seq_one_letter_code
_entity_poly.pdbx_strand_id
1 'polypeptide(L)' 'MSEKLFQNGRKPEQVAYDLALVLASRDADIKTAKELLKQVKIYYPECLSAAQEMREQEIENTITNIPVTFPC' A
#
# COMPACT_ATOMS: atom_id res chain seq x y z
N MET A 1 -5.54 3.47 -17.37
CA MET A 1 -4.21 2.97 -16.97
C MET A 1 -4.40 2.24 -15.66
N SER A 2 -4.21 0.92 -15.60
CA SER A 2 -4.17 0.22 -14.30
C SER A 2 -2.80 0.49 -13.68
N GLU A 3 -2.73 1.55 -12.87
CA GLU A 3 -1.57 1.83 -12.01
C GLU A 3 -1.53 0.76 -10.93
N LYS A 4 -0.90 -0.38 -11.23
CA LYS A 4 -0.67 -1.41 -10.22
C LYS A 4 0.31 -0.84 -9.19
N LEU A 5 -0.16 -0.63 -7.98
CA LEU A 5 0.59 -0.08 -6.85
C LEU A 5 1.74 -1.00 -6.42
N PHE A 6 1.63 -2.30 -6.72
CA PHE A 6 2.59 -3.34 -6.34
C PHE A 6 3.43 -3.87 -7.51
N GLN A 7 3.45 -3.18 -8.67
CA GLN A 7 4.38 -3.50 -9.76
C GLN A 7 5.85 -3.43 -9.29
N ASN A 8 6.71 -4.27 -9.87
CA ASN A 8 8.15 -4.37 -9.57
C ASN A 8 8.54 -4.87 -8.16
N GLY A 9 7.67 -5.65 -7.50
CA GLY A 9 8.03 -6.29 -6.22
C GLY A 9 8.01 -5.34 -5.03
N ARG A 10 7.33 -4.19 -5.15
CA ARG A 10 7.00 -3.34 -4.01
C ARG A 10 6.20 -4.14 -3.00
N LYS A 11 6.67 -4.13 -1.76
CA LYS A 11 5.99 -4.84 -0.68
C LYS A 11 4.90 -3.96 -0.07
N PRO A 12 3.80 -4.55 0.45
CA PRO A 12 2.74 -3.78 1.10
C PRO A 12 3.24 -2.91 2.24
N GLU A 13 4.30 -3.34 2.94
CA GLU A 13 4.92 -2.57 4.02
C GLU A 13 5.55 -1.25 3.54
N GLN A 14 6.11 -1.23 2.32
CA GLN A 14 6.71 -0.02 1.76
C GLN A 14 5.63 1.00 1.38
N VAL A 15 4.57 0.52 0.71
CA VAL A 15 3.42 1.35 0.33
C VAL A 15 2.70 1.88 1.58
N ALA A 16 2.54 1.03 2.60
CA ALA A 16 1.96 1.42 3.88
C ALA A 16 2.79 2.47 4.62
N TYR A 17 4.11 2.35 4.60
CA TYR A 17 5.00 3.34 5.21
C TYR A 17 4.92 4.68 4.49
N ASP A 18 4.94 4.69 3.15
CA ASP A 18 4.81 5.91 2.36
C ASP A 18 3.45 6.60 2.62
N LEU A 19 2.36 5.83 2.68
CA LEU A 19 1.02 6.33 3.02
C LEU A 19 0.97 6.91 4.43
N ALA A 20 1.52 6.20 5.42
CA ALA A 20 1.58 6.67 6.80
C ALA A 20 2.41 7.95 6.92
N LEU A 21 3.48 8.09 6.13
CA LEU A 21 4.33 9.27 6.10
C LEU A 21 3.63 10.46 5.45
N VAL A 22 2.88 10.25 4.37
CA VAL A 22 2.04 11.28 3.75
C VAL A 22 0.94 11.74 4.71
N LEU A 23 0.25 10.81 5.37
CA LEU A 23 -0.79 11.15 6.35
C LEU A 23 -0.21 11.91 7.55
N ALA A 24 0.91 11.44 8.10
CA ALA A 24 1.60 12.16 9.18
C ALA A 24 2.08 13.54 8.73
N SER A 25 2.58 13.69 7.51
CA SER A 25 3.09 14.98 7.00
C SER A 25 2.02 16.05 6.77
N ARG A 26 0.74 15.66 6.71
CA ARG A 26 -0.38 16.61 6.62
C ARG A 26 -0.65 17.35 7.92
N ASP A 27 -0.14 16.82 9.03
CA ASP A 27 -0.33 17.39 10.34
C ASP A 27 0.64 18.57 10.52
N ALA A 28 0.13 19.79 10.35
CA ALA A 28 0.93 21.03 10.34
C ALA A 28 1.63 21.32 11.68
N ASP A 29 1.24 20.61 12.74
CA ASP A 29 1.78 20.76 14.09
C ASP A 29 3.04 19.91 14.36
N ILE A 30 3.42 19.01 13.45
CA ILE A 30 4.62 18.18 13.62
C ILE A 30 5.87 18.99 13.30
N LYS A 31 6.67 19.27 14.32
CA LYS A 31 7.92 20.08 14.19
C LYS A 31 9.18 19.25 14.37
N THR A 32 9.05 18.00 14.82
CA THR A 32 10.18 17.13 15.08
C THR A 32 10.04 15.77 14.39
N ALA A 33 11.17 15.21 13.95
CA ALA A 33 11.20 13.88 13.35
C ALA A 33 10.67 12.79 14.31
N LYS A 34 10.80 12.99 15.63
CA LYS A 34 10.30 12.07 16.65
C LYS A 34 8.77 12.07 16.74
N GLU A 35 8.14 13.22 16.62
CA GLU A 35 6.68 13.34 16.55
C GLU A 35 6.14 12.75 15.25
N LEU A 36 6.84 13.01 14.13
CA LEU A 36 6.49 12.42 12.83
C LEU A 36 6.52 10.89 12.90
N LEU A 37 7.58 10.30 13.47
CA LEU A 37 7.67 8.85 13.65
C LEU A 37 6.61 8.28 14.60
N LYS A 38 6.19 9.03 15.63
CA LYS A 38 5.08 8.63 16.50
C LYS A 38 3.77 8.57 15.73
N GLN A 39 3.48 9.60 14.92
CA GLN A 39 2.27 9.64 14.10
C GLN A 39 2.29 8.55 13.03
N VAL A 40 3.42 8.36 12.34
CA VAL A 40 3.59 7.25 11.40
C VAL A 40 3.31 5.91 12.09
N LYS A 41 3.80 5.69 13.31
CA LYS A 41 3.51 4.45 14.06
C LYS A 41 2.02 4.24 14.36
N ILE A 42 1.25 5.33 14.53
CA ILE A 42 -0.20 5.28 14.77
C ILE A 42 -0.93 4.93 13.47
N TYR A 43 -0.58 5.57 12.35
CA TYR A 43 -1.25 5.35 11.06
C TYR A 43 -0.78 4.09 10.32
N TYR A 44 0.43 3.61 10.59
CA TYR A 44 1.02 2.45 9.94
C TYR A 44 0.14 1.19 9.93
N PRO A 45 -0.47 0.73 11.04
CA PRO A 45 -1.31 -0.47 11.03
C PRO A 45 -2.52 -0.35 10.09
N GLU A 46 -3.17 0.82 10.05
CA GLU A 46 -4.30 1.08 9.17
C GLU A 46 -3.87 1.11 7.70
N CYS A 47 -2.76 1.81 7.42
CA CYS A 47 -2.17 1.87 6.08
C CYS A 47 -1.71 0.49 5.59
N LEU A 48 -1.25 -0.38 6.49
CA LEU A 48 -0.80 -1.73 6.18
C LEU A 48 -1.98 -2.64 5.82
N SER A 49 -3.10 -2.56 6.55
CA SER A 49 -4.32 -3.28 6.18
C SER A 49 -4.80 -2.88 4.79
N ALA A 50 -4.91 -1.56 4.54
CA ALA A 50 -5.34 -1.04 3.25
C ALA A 50 -4.40 -1.45 2.10
N ALA A 51 -3.08 -1.42 2.32
CA ALA A 51 -2.10 -1.86 1.33
C ALA A 51 -2.17 -3.37 1.06
N GLN A 52 -2.44 -4.19 2.08
CA GLN A 52 -2.61 -5.63 1.91
C GLN A 52 -3.88 -5.95 1.11
N GLU A 53 -5.01 -5.34 1.45
CA GLU A 53 -6.28 -5.50 0.73
C GLU A 53 -6.13 -5.12 -0.76
N MET A 54 -5.47 -4.00 -1.04
CA MET A 54 -5.22 -3.57 -2.42
C MET A 54 -4.30 -4.53 -3.18
N ARG A 55 -3.31 -5.12 -2.49
CA ARG A 55 -2.43 -6.14 -3.09
C ARG A 55 -3.19 -7.42 -3.40
N GLU A 56 -4.05 -7.87 -2.49
CA GLU A 56 -4.91 -9.03 -2.70
C GLU A 56 -5.85 -8.81 -3.89
N GLN A 57 -6.48 -7.63 -3.98
CA GLN A 57 -7.30 -7.27 -5.13
C GLN A 57 -6.50 -7.24 -6.45
N GLU A 58 -5.27 -6.72 -6.46
CA GLU A 58 -4.41 -6.76 -7.65
C GLU A 58 -4.04 -8.19 -8.07
N ILE A 59 -3.81 -9.09 -7.10
CA ILE A 59 -3.50 -10.49 -7.35
C ILE A 59 -4.75 -11.22 -7.88
N GLU A 60 -5.90 -11.06 -7.23
CA GLU A 60 -7.16 -11.68 -7.64
C GLU A 60 -7.57 -11.25 -9.05
N ASN A 61 -7.46 -9.95 -9.36
CA ASN A 61 -7.70 -9.42 -10.71
C ASN A 61 -6.66 -9.90 -11.74
N THR A 62 -5.48 -10.33 -11.32
CA THR A 62 -4.48 -10.93 -12.23
C THR A 62 -4.81 -12.39 -12.54
N ILE A 63 -5.39 -13.13 -11.58
CA ILE A 63 -5.76 -14.54 -11.75
C ILE A 63 -7.00 -14.69 -12.66
N THR A 64 -7.97 -13.79 -12.55
CA THR A 64 -9.19 -13.83 -13.39
C THR A 64 -8.95 -13.47 -14.86
N ASN A 65 -7.82 -12.83 -15.18
CA ASN A 65 -7.46 -12.42 -16.54
C ASN A 65 -6.52 -13.40 -17.27
N ILE A 66 -6.31 -14.61 -16.74
CA ILE A 66 -5.55 -15.64 -17.45
C ILE A 66 -6.48 -16.29 -18.49
N PRO A 67 -6.28 -16.10 -19.81
CA PRO A 67 -7.03 -16.85 -20.80
C PRO A 67 -6.61 -18.31 -20.72
N VAL A 68 -7.39 -19.12 -20.02
CA VAL A 68 -7.20 -20.57 -19.96
C VAL A 68 -7.66 -21.13 -21.31
N THR A 69 -6.77 -21.15 -22.30
CA THR A 69 -7.01 -21.89 -23.54
C THR A 69 -6.85 -23.37 -23.23
N PHE A 70 -7.97 -24.06 -23.07
CA PHE A 70 -8.00 -25.52 -23.05
C PHE A 70 -7.75 -26.04 -24.46
N PRO A 71 -6.71 -26.85 -24.71
CA PRO A 71 -6.57 -27.55 -25.99
C PRO A 71 -7.69 -28.59 -26.09
N CYS A 72 -8.51 -28.47 -27.14
CA CYS A 72 -9.51 -29.47 -27.53
C CYS A 72 -8.88 -30.75 -28.06
#